data_AF-A0A7X6TGM9-F1
#
_entry.id   AF-A0A7X6TGM9-F1
#
_cell.length_a   1.000
_cell.length_b   1.000
_cell.length_c   1.000
_cell.angle_alpha   90.00
_cell.angle_beta   90.00
_cell.angle_gamma   90.00
#
_symmetry.space_group_name_H-M   'P 1'
#
loop_
_entity.id
_entity.type
_entity.pdbx_description
1 polymer ?
#
loop_
_entity_poly.entity_id
_entity_poly.type
_entity_poly.pdbx_seq_one_letter_code
_entity_poly.pdbx_strand_id
1 'polypeptide(L)'
;MELLIIGAGAMGGLFASLLAPHAAVTLLTTNREHAAVIGAQGLTLVDLDGATRQVPVRVLTDPKDYGRRADLILVCTKTRATAAAAATARGLLAEDGLVLTLQNGLGNLEQLVVAVGANRAAAGVTSQAATLLAPGRVRHAGSGPTVL
;
A
#
# COMPACT_ATOMS: atom_id res chain seq x y z
N MET A 1 4.28 -7.78 12.78
CA MET A 1 4.53 -7.70 11.34
C MET A 1 4.51 -6.24 10.91
N GLU A 2 5.60 -5.74 10.35
CA GLU A 2 5.76 -4.41 9.77
C GLU A 2 5.31 -4.45 8.30
N LEU A 3 4.23 -3.73 7.99
CA LEU A 3 3.67 -3.65 6.64
C LEU A 3 3.90 -2.25 6.07
N LEU A 4 4.63 -2.17 4.96
CA LEU A 4 4.76 -0.94 4.19
C LEU A 4 3.89 -1.01 2.93
N ILE A 5 3.03 -0.01 2.72
CA ILE A 5 2.24 0.10 1.50
C ILE A 5 2.80 1.25 0.67
N ILE A 6 3.40 0.94 -0.48
CA ILE A 6 3.92 1.93 -1.42
C ILE A 6 2.79 2.34 -2.37
N GLY A 7 2.31 3.56 -2.20
CA GLY A 7 1.19 4.14 -2.94
C GLY A 7 -0.07 4.22 -2.08
N ALA A 8 -0.26 5.34 -1.39
CA ALA A 8 -1.47 5.66 -0.61
C ALA A 8 -2.64 6.16 -1.49
N GLY A 9 -2.86 5.51 -2.64
CA GLY A 9 -4.06 5.78 -3.46
C GLY A 9 -5.30 5.12 -2.88
N ALA A 10 -6.35 4.98 -3.69
CA ALA A 10 -7.57 4.30 -3.29
C ALA A 10 -7.32 2.89 -2.75
N MET A 11 -6.67 2.02 -3.54
CA MET A 11 -6.38 0.64 -3.13
C MET A 11 -5.42 0.55 -1.94
N GLY A 12 -4.35 1.35 -1.94
CA GLY A 12 -3.39 1.36 -0.82
C GLY A 12 -4.03 1.82 0.48
N GLY A 13 -4.93 2.82 0.43
CA GLY A 13 -5.69 3.26 1.59
C GLY A 13 -6.71 2.21 2.04
N LEU A 14 -7.40 1.53 1.12
CA LEU A 14 -8.31 0.44 1.47
C LEU A 14 -7.54 -0.69 2.18
N PHE A 15 -6.45 -1.19 1.58
CA PHE A 15 -5.65 -2.25 2.21
C PHE A 15 -5.03 -1.79 3.53
N ALA A 16 -4.59 -0.55 3.66
CA ALA A 16 -4.14 -0.02 4.94
C ALA A 16 -5.26 -0.09 5.99
N SER A 17 -6.48 0.27 5.61
CA SER A 17 -7.66 0.27 6.49
C SER A 17 -8.10 -1.13 6.92
N LEU A 18 -7.96 -2.11 6.03
CA LEU A 18 -8.31 -3.51 6.28
C LEU A 18 -7.21 -4.24 7.09
N LEU A 19 -5.94 -3.88 6.89
CA LEU A 19 -4.81 -4.57 7.51
C LEU A 19 -4.31 -3.91 8.81
N ALA A 20 -4.65 -2.64 9.06
CA ALA A 20 -4.28 -1.94 10.30
C ALA A 20 -4.65 -2.67 11.61
N PRO A 21 -5.78 -3.41 11.72
CA PRO A 21 -6.08 -4.20 12.92
C PRO A 21 -5.15 -5.41 13.13
N HIS A 22 -4.37 -5.81 12.12
CA HIS A 22 -3.61 -7.07 12.11
C HIS A 22 -2.10 -6.86 11.95
N ALA A 23 -1.65 -5.65 11.59
CA ALA A 23 -0.25 -5.34 11.32
C ALA A 23 0.09 -3.88 11.64
N ALA A 24 1.38 -3.61 11.86
CA ALA A 24 1.89 -2.24 11.96
C ALA A 24 2.00 -1.65 10.54
N VAL A 25 0.94 -0.96 10.10
CA VAL A 25 0.86 -0.43 8.73
C VAL A 25 1.44 0.97 8.63
N THR A 26 2.33 1.17 7.65
CA THR A 26 2.81 2.48 7.21
C THR A 26 2.49 2.68 5.74
N LEU A 27 1.92 3.84 5.40
CA LEU A 27 1.69 4.29 4.04
C LEU A 27 2.89 5.12 3.56
N LEU A 28 3.32 4.91 2.32
CA LEU A 28 4.27 5.78 1.63
C LEU A 28 3.60 6.40 0.40
N THR A 29 3.65 7.72 0.28
CA THR A 29 3.04 8.44 -0.84
C THR A 29 3.82 9.69 -1.22
N THR A 30 3.88 10.01 -2.50
CA THR A 30 4.47 11.27 -2.98
C THR A 30 3.49 12.44 -2.92
N ASN A 31 2.19 12.19 -2.66
CA ASN A 31 1.19 13.23 -2.52
C ASN A 31 1.23 13.82 -1.10
N ARG A 32 1.89 14.98 -0.95
CA ARG A 32 2.11 15.66 0.33
C ARG A 32 0.83 16.16 0.98
N GLU A 33 -0.13 16.66 0.20
CA GLU A 33 -1.43 17.10 0.71
C GLU A 33 -2.20 15.91 1.32
N HIS A 34 -2.26 14.81 0.58
CA HIS A 34 -2.88 13.57 1.06
C HIS A 34 -2.20 13.03 2.32
N ALA A 35 -0.86 13.05 2.37
CA ALA A 35 -0.10 12.64 3.55
C ALA A 35 -0.33 13.56 4.76
N ALA A 36 -0.38 14.88 4.57
CA ALA A 36 -0.62 15.84 5.65
C ALA A 36 -2.00 15.60 6.29
N VAL A 37 -3.02 15.37 5.46
CA VAL A 37 -4.37 15.05 5.95
C VAL A 37 -4.37 13.73 6.72
N ILE A 38 -3.76 12.66 6.20
CA ILE A 38 -3.68 11.38 6.93
C ILE A 38 -2.91 11.53 8.24
N GLY A 39 -1.78 12.26 8.23
CA GLY A 39 -0.95 12.44 9.41
C GLY A 39 -1.65 13.20 10.55
N ALA A 40 -2.56 14.11 10.21
CA ALA A 40 -3.27 14.92 11.20
C ALA A 40 -4.47 14.19 11.84
N GLN A 41 -5.22 13.41 11.06
CA GLN A 41 -6.52 12.86 11.50
C GLN A 41 -6.69 11.34 11.25
N GLY A 42 -5.66 10.68 10.74
CA GLY A 42 -5.76 9.30 10.24
C GLY A 42 -6.40 9.23 8.85
N LEU A 43 -6.53 8.01 8.35
CA LEU A 43 -7.20 7.72 7.08
C LEU A 43 -8.69 7.49 7.33
N THR A 44 -9.55 8.25 6.66
CA THR A 44 -10.99 8.05 6.70
C THR A 44 -11.40 6.96 5.69
N LEU A 45 -11.96 5.85 6.18
CA LEU A 45 -12.59 4.83 5.36
C LEU A 45 -14.11 5.01 5.37
N VAL A 46 -14.73 5.03 4.19
CA VAL A 46 -16.16 4.84 3.99
C VAL A 46 -16.39 3.39 3.61
N ASP A 47 -17.05 2.62 4.47
CA ASP A 47 -17.36 1.21 4.28
C ASP A 47 -18.47 0.99 3.22
N LEU A 48 -18.72 -0.27 2.87
CA LEU A 48 -19.67 -0.65 1.81
C LEU A 48 -21.11 -0.20 2.11
N ASP A 49 -21.49 -0.22 3.38
CA ASP A 49 -22.79 0.23 3.88
C ASP A 49 -22.89 1.77 4.02
N GLY A 50 -21.79 2.49 3.73
CA GLY A 50 -21.69 3.94 3.87
C GLY A 50 -21.27 4.42 5.26
N ALA A 51 -21.08 3.52 6.23
CA ALA A 51 -20.51 3.87 7.52
C ALA A 51 -19.11 4.45 7.32
N THR A 52 -18.71 5.38 8.19
CA THR A 52 -17.39 6.02 8.12
C THR A 52 -16.62 5.77 9.40
N ARG A 53 -15.36 5.37 9.28
CA ARG A 53 -14.44 5.21 10.42
C ARG A 53 -13.08 5.82 10.14
N GLN A 54 -12.44 6.30 11.20
CA GLN A 54 -11.05 6.75 11.15
C GLN A 54 -10.11 5.58 11.43
N VAL A 55 -9.10 5.44 10.58
CA VAL A 55 -8.08 4.42 10.69
C VAL A 55 -6.76 5.10 11.06
N PRO A 56 -6.25 4.91 12.29
CA PRO A 56 -4.95 5.44 12.68
C PRO A 56 -3.87 4.67 11.91
N VAL A 57 -3.17 5.37 11.01
CA VAL A 57 -2.08 4.80 10.21
C VAL A 57 -0.94 5.80 10.12
N ARG A 58 0.30 5.30 10.17
CA ARG A 58 1.48 6.13 9.91
C ARG A 58 1.55 6.40 8.40
N VAL A 59 1.91 7.62 8.02
CA VAL A 59 2.11 8.00 6.62
C VAL A 59 3.43 8.75 6.45
N LEU A 60 4.12 8.48 5.35
CA LEU A 60 5.42 9.06 5.03
C LEU A 60 5.41 9.61 3.60
N THR A 61 6.21 10.66 3.39
CA THR A 61 6.47 11.23 2.05
C THR A 61 7.87 10.98 1.54
N ASP A 62 8.81 10.64 2.42
CA ASP A 62 10.17 10.23 2.07
C ASP A 62 10.43 8.81 2.59
N PRO A 63 10.88 7.87 1.74
CA PRO A 63 11.29 6.53 2.17
C PRO A 63 12.31 6.52 3.31
N LYS A 64 13.19 7.53 3.38
CA LYS A 64 14.25 7.63 4.40
C LYS A 64 13.69 7.77 5.81
N ASP A 65 12.49 8.32 5.95
CA ASP A 65 11.83 8.53 7.24
C ASP A 65 11.22 7.24 7.80
N TYR A 66 11.27 6.12 7.06
CA TYR A 66 10.69 4.86 7.53
C TYR A 66 11.38 4.35 8.80
N GLY A 67 12.72 4.46 8.85
CA GLY A 67 13.54 4.18 10.04
C GLY A 67 13.58 2.71 10.47
N ARG A 68 13.08 1.80 9.64
CA ARG A 68 12.99 0.35 9.91
C ARG A 68 12.99 -0.45 8.61
N ARG A 69 12.86 -1.78 8.73
CA ARG A 69 12.63 -2.70 7.61
C ARG A 69 11.20 -3.24 7.65
N ALA A 70 10.64 -3.51 6.48
CA ALA A 70 9.29 -4.07 6.34
C ALA A 70 9.36 -5.58 6.09
N ASP A 71 8.54 -6.34 6.82
CA ASP A 71 8.37 -7.78 6.60
C ASP A 71 7.56 -8.02 5.30
N LEU A 72 6.60 -7.14 5.02
CA LEU A 72 5.81 -7.16 3.79
C LEU A 72 5.74 -5.75 3.21
N ILE A 73 6.03 -5.63 1.91
CA ILE A 73 5.82 -4.42 1.13
C ILE A 73 4.74 -4.68 0.08
N LEU A 74 3.61 -3.98 0.19
CA LEU A 74 2.54 -4.03 -0.80
C LEU A 74 2.66 -2.85 -1.77
N VAL A 75 2.78 -3.13 -3.07
CA VAL A 75 2.86 -2.11 -4.11
C VAL A 75 1.46 -1.82 -4.67
N CYS A 76 0.98 -0.60 -4.45
CA CYS A 76 -0.33 -0.10 -4.90
C CYS A 76 -0.23 1.15 -5.79
N THR A 77 0.93 1.39 -6.40
CA THR A 77 1.13 2.52 -7.33
C THR A 77 0.48 2.27 -8.70
N LYS A 78 0.42 3.28 -9.57
CA LYS A 78 0.13 3.07 -10.99
C LYS A 78 1.32 2.38 -11.67
N THR A 79 1.08 1.53 -12.67
CA THR A 79 2.09 0.69 -13.35
C THR A 79 3.34 1.47 -13.81
N ARG A 80 3.16 2.72 -14.29
CA ARG A 80 4.27 3.61 -14.69
C ARG A 80 5.28 3.93 -13.59
N ALA A 81 4.90 3.76 -12.32
CA ALA A 81 5.73 4.02 -11.16
C ALA A 81 6.26 2.73 -10.50
N THR A 82 5.92 1.54 -11.03
CA THR A 82 6.30 0.26 -10.42
C THR A 82 7.81 0.10 -10.28
N ALA A 83 8.62 0.51 -11.27
CA ALA A 83 10.08 0.42 -11.19
C ALA A 83 10.66 1.27 -10.03
N ALA A 84 10.15 2.49 -9.85
CA ALA A 84 10.57 3.36 -8.74
C ALA A 84 10.10 2.81 -7.38
N ALA A 85 8.90 2.24 -7.33
CA ALA A 85 8.39 1.56 -6.14
C ALA A 85 9.24 0.32 -5.80
N ALA A 86 9.65 -0.47 -6.79
CA ALA A 86 10.49 -1.65 -6.62
C ALA A 86 11.89 -1.28 -6.10
N ALA A 87 12.50 -0.23 -6.63
CA ALA A 87 13.77 0.29 -6.14
C ALA A 87 13.67 0.77 -4.68
N THR A 88 12.57 1.44 -4.33
CA THR A 88 12.28 1.84 -2.95
C THR A 88 12.09 0.63 -2.05
N ALA A 89 11.32 -0.36 -2.51
CA ALA A 89 11.06 -1.60 -1.78
C ALA A 89 12.35 -2.34 -1.46
N ARG A 90 13.24 -2.53 -2.44
CA ARG A 90 14.57 -3.13 -2.25
C ARG A 90 15.35 -2.46 -1.12
N GLY A 91 15.25 -1.13 -1.02
CA GLY A 91 15.94 -0.35 -0.01
C GLY A 91 15.34 -0.44 1.38
N LEU A 92 14.10 -0.92 1.55
CA LEU A 92 13.34 -0.93 2.81
C LEU A 92 12.88 -2.32 3.26
N LEU A 93 13.02 -3.34 2.42
CA LEU A 93 12.63 -4.72 2.73
C LEU A 93 13.53 -5.33 3.80
N ALA A 94 12.94 -6.13 4.70
CA ALA A 94 13.69 -7.02 5.58
C ALA A 94 14.44 -8.09 4.77
N GLU A 95 15.42 -8.75 5.40
CA GLU A 95 16.25 -9.75 4.72
C GLU A 95 15.40 -10.92 4.18
N ASP A 96 14.44 -11.36 5.00
CA ASP A 96 13.44 -12.40 4.78
C ASP A 96 12.07 -11.87 4.34
N GLY A 97 11.98 -10.57 4.03
CA GLY A 97 10.73 -9.92 3.67
C GLY A 97 10.22 -10.27 2.27
N LEU A 98 8.95 -9.97 2.03
CA LEU A 98 8.26 -10.17 0.74
C LEU A 98 7.77 -8.84 0.14
N VAL A 99 7.92 -8.68 -1.18
CA VAL A 99 7.25 -7.61 -1.95
C VAL A 99 6.12 -8.20 -2.77
N LEU A 100 4.90 -7.73 -2.51
CA LEU A 100 3.67 -8.17 -3.16
C LEU A 100 3.12 -7.06 -4.05
N THR A 101 2.69 -7.40 -5.27
CA THR A 101 1.86 -6.53 -6.10
C THR A 101 0.45 -7.12 -6.28
N LEU A 102 -0.55 -6.26 -6.18
CA LEU A 102 -1.95 -6.56 -6.56
C LEU A 102 -2.40 -5.65 -7.72
N GLN A 103 -1.43 -5.07 -8.44
CA GLN A 103 -1.69 -4.14 -9.52
C GLN A 103 -2.20 -4.89 -10.76
N ASN A 104 -3.22 -4.34 -11.40
CA ASN A 104 -3.58 -4.78 -12.75
C ASN A 104 -2.45 -4.46 -13.74
N GLY A 105 -2.35 -5.29 -14.78
CA GLY A 105 -1.41 -5.13 -15.88
C GLY A 105 -0.20 -6.05 -15.82
N LEU A 106 0.48 -6.18 -16.95
CA LEU A 106 1.65 -7.04 -17.14
C LEU A 106 2.94 -6.31 -16.76
N GLY A 107 3.98 -7.06 -16.39
CA GLY A 107 5.32 -6.52 -16.12
C GLY A 107 5.56 -6.09 -14.68
N ASN A 108 4.53 -6.03 -13.82
CA ASN A 108 4.71 -5.58 -12.44
C ASN A 108 5.58 -6.55 -11.64
N LEU A 109 5.28 -7.85 -11.70
CA LEU A 109 6.03 -8.88 -10.98
C LEU A 109 7.49 -8.93 -11.44
N GLU A 110 7.72 -8.85 -12.74
CA GLU A 110 9.06 -8.90 -13.34
C GLU A 110 9.93 -7.74 -12.84
N GLN A 111 9.37 -6.55 -12.69
CA GLN A 111 10.06 -5.40 -12.10
C GLN A 111 10.39 -5.63 -10.62
N LEU A 112 9.50 -6.28 -9.86
CA LEU A 112 9.78 -6.67 -8.47
C LEU A 112 10.88 -7.72 -8.40
N VAL A 113 10.81 -8.77 -9.23
CA VAL A 113 11.81 -9.85 -9.30
C VAL A 113 13.19 -9.28 -9.60
N VAL A 114 13.31 -8.34 -10.55
CA VAL A 114 14.58 -7.66 -10.84
C VAL A 114 15.12 -6.89 -9.63
N ALA A 115 14.25 -6.31 -8.81
CA ALA A 115 14.66 -5.51 -7.66
C ALA A 115 15.03 -6.34 -6.43
N VAL A 116 14.25 -7.37 -6.09
CA VAL A 116 14.37 -8.10 -4.82
C VAL A 116 14.65 -9.60 -4.95
N GLY A 117 14.65 -10.13 -6.17
CA GLY A 117 14.85 -11.55 -6.46
C GLY A 117 13.54 -12.35 -6.48
N ALA A 118 13.54 -13.46 -7.22
CA ALA A 118 12.34 -14.27 -7.48
C ALA A 118 11.68 -14.83 -6.21
N ASN A 119 12.48 -15.17 -5.20
CA ASN A 119 11.97 -15.76 -3.95
C ASN A 119 11.34 -14.73 -2.99
N ARG A 120 11.46 -13.43 -3.29
CA ARG A 120 10.95 -12.34 -2.45
C ARG A 120 10.00 -11.41 -3.18
N ALA A 121 9.58 -11.79 -4.38
CA ALA A 121 8.60 -11.07 -5.17
C ALA A 121 7.40 -11.98 -5.43
N ALA A 122 6.20 -11.48 -5.15
CA ALA A 122 4.95 -12.17 -5.41
C ALA A 122 3.96 -11.24 -6.11
N ALA A 123 3.00 -11.84 -6.81
CA ALA A 123 1.88 -11.14 -7.41
C ALA A 123 0.60 -11.86 -7.00
N GLY A 124 -0.45 -11.09 -6.79
CA GLY A 124 -1.79 -11.60 -6.59
C GLY A 124 -2.81 -10.79 -7.38
N VAL A 125 -4.04 -11.25 -7.34
CA VAL A 125 -5.19 -10.60 -7.96
C VAL A 125 -6.23 -10.32 -6.89
N THR A 126 -6.83 -9.14 -6.93
CA THR A 126 -7.88 -8.74 -5.99
C THR A 126 -9.12 -8.28 -6.73
N SER A 127 -10.28 -8.72 -6.25
CA SER A 127 -11.60 -8.22 -6.65
C SER A 127 -12.15 -7.18 -5.67
N GLN A 128 -11.32 -6.71 -4.73
CA GLN A 128 -11.62 -5.52 -3.95
C GLN A 128 -11.61 -4.29 -4.85
N ALA A 129 -12.51 -3.34 -4.58
CA ALA A 129 -12.57 -2.07 -5.29
C ALA A 129 -12.55 -0.91 -4.31
N ALA A 130 -11.84 0.16 -4.67
CA ALA A 130 -11.72 1.35 -3.84
C ALA A 130 -11.77 2.63 -4.68
N THR A 131 -12.34 3.69 -4.09
CA THR A 131 -12.32 5.03 -4.66
C THR A 131 -11.65 6.01 -3.70
N LEU A 132 -10.71 6.81 -4.19
CA LEU A 132 -10.18 7.94 -3.43
C LEU A 132 -11.17 9.11 -3.57
N LEU A 133 -11.89 9.43 -2.50
CA LEU A 133 -12.92 10.47 -2.52
C LEU A 133 -12.34 11.87 -2.34
N ALA A 134 -11.31 11.99 -1.50
CA ALA A 134 -10.61 13.24 -1.19
C ALA A 134 -9.24 12.91 -0.57
N PRO A 135 -8.35 13.90 -0.37
CA PRO A 135 -7.19 13.75 0.52
C PRO A 135 -7.58 13.07 1.85
N GLY A 136 -6.84 12.03 2.25
CA GLY A 136 -7.12 11.22 3.44
C GLY A 136 -8.45 10.47 3.49
N ARG A 137 -9.25 10.39 2.41
CA ARG A 137 -10.57 9.74 2.43
C ARG A 137 -10.77 8.74 1.30
N VAL A 138 -10.98 7.49 1.65
CA VAL A 138 -11.16 6.36 0.72
C VAL A 138 -12.52 5.70 0.95
N ARG A 139 -13.15 5.23 -0.11
CA ARG A 139 -14.36 4.40 -0.07
C ARG A 139 -14.03 2.96 -0.47
N HIS A 140 -14.48 2.00 0.33
CA HIS A 140 -14.60 0.61 -0.08
C HIS A 140 -15.78 0.52 -1.06
N ALA A 141 -15.48 0.35 -2.35
CA ALA A 141 -16.44 0.42 -3.45
C ALA A 141 -16.96 -0.94 -3.91
N GLY A 142 -16.30 -2.04 -3.51
CA GLY A 142 -16.73 -3.40 -3.82
C GLY A 142 -15.86 -4.41 -3.09
N SER A 143 -16.48 -5.49 -2.63
CA SER A 143 -15.79 -6.59 -1.95
C SER A 143 -15.80 -7.83 -2.82
N GLY A 144 -14.66 -8.51 -2.85
CA GLY A 144 -14.46 -9.76 -3.55
C GLY A 144 -13.18 -10.46 -3.11
N PRO A 145 -12.90 -11.66 -3.62
CA PRO A 145 -11.74 -12.44 -3.21
C PRO A 145 -10.42 -11.72 -3.54
N THR A 146 -9.38 -12.02 -2.77
CA THR A 146 -7.98 -11.75 -3.12
C THR A 146 -7.25 -13.09 -3.15
N VAL A 147 -6.54 -13.36 -4.24
CA VAL A 147 -5.79 -14.60 -4.50
C VAL A 147 -4.33 -14.23 -4.69
N LEU A 148 -3.43 -14.96 -4.05
CA LEU A 148 -1.97 -14.81 -4.15
C LEU A 148 -1.38 -15.99 -4.92
#